data_AF-A0A7J5KXV9-F1
#
_entry.id   AF-A0A7J5KXV9-F1
#
_cell.length_a   1.000
_cell.length_b   1.000
_cell.length_c   1.000
_cell.angle_alpha   90.00
_cell.angle_beta   90.00
_cell.angle_gamma   90.00
#
_symmetry.space_group_name_H-M   'P 1'
#
loop_
_entity.id
_entity.type
_entity.pdbx_description
1 polymer ?
#
loop_
_entity_poly.entity_id
_entity_poly.type
_entity_poly.pdbx_seq_one_letter_code
_entity_poly.pdbx_strand_id
1 'polypeptide(L)'
;MKILINYADKQYEPARKWNTLTGRYIAKFDKVYEYTPNDIDQSFAKLHHDILSQKRGNGLWLWKPYFINKVLSKSSDGDIIFYCDSGSFFIGGGGGG
;
A
#
# COMPACT_ATOMS: atom_id res chain seq x y z
N MET A 1 -7.50 -5.62 13.78
CA MET A 1 -6.54 -4.51 13.61
C MET A 1 -6.94 -3.63 12.44
N LYS A 2 -6.60 -2.35 12.46
CA LYS A 2 -6.68 -1.43 11.31
C LYS A 2 -5.35 -1.44 10.58
N ILE A 3 -5.35 -1.89 9.34
CA ILE A 3 -4.16 -2.07 8.51
C ILE A 3 -4.24 -1.10 7.33
N LEU A 4 -3.24 -0.22 7.20
CA LEU A 4 -3.09 0.67 6.05
C LEU A 4 -2.13 0.03 5.03
N ILE A 5 -2.49 0.09 3.76
CA ILE A 5 -1.63 -0.27 2.63
C ILE A 5 -1.47 0.96 1.75
N ASN A 6 -0.23 1.34 1.44
CA ASN A 6 0.08 2.29 0.39
C ASN A 6 1.20 1.76 -0.50
N TYR A 7 1.31 2.36 -1.68
CA TYR A 7 2.32 2.00 -2.67
C TYR A 7 2.78 3.26 -3.43
N ALA A 8 4.08 3.33 -3.70
CA ALA A 8 4.63 4.28 -4.65
C ALA A 8 5.91 3.74 -5.28
N ASP A 9 6.16 4.17 -6.51
CA ASP A 9 7.49 4.10 -7.09
C ASP A 9 8.39 5.22 -6.54
N LYS A 10 9.60 5.32 -7.10
CA LYS A 10 10.58 6.34 -6.70
C LYS A 10 10.09 7.77 -6.91
N GLN A 11 9.22 8.03 -7.88
CA GLN A 11 8.72 9.38 -8.17
C GLN A 11 7.81 9.88 -7.05
N TYR A 12 7.01 8.99 -6.45
CA TYR A 12 6.03 9.33 -5.41
C TYR A 12 6.47 8.92 -4.00
N GLU A 13 7.75 8.60 -3.80
CA GLU A 13 8.29 8.20 -2.50
C GLU A 13 8.02 9.23 -1.37
N PRO A 14 8.19 10.56 -1.56
CA PRO A 14 7.89 11.52 -0.50
C PRO A 14 6.41 11.51 -0.10
N ALA A 15 5.50 11.41 -1.07
CA ALA A 15 4.07 11.35 -0.82
C ALA A 15 3.70 10.09 -0.02
N ARG A 16 4.25 8.94 -0.42
CA ARG A 16 4.11 7.66 0.29
C ARG A 16 4.56 7.74 1.75
N LYS A 17 5.71 8.38 2.01
CA LYS A 17 6.21 8.59 3.39
C LYS A 17 5.27 9.46 4.21
N TRP A 18 4.71 10.54 3.64
CA TRP A 18 3.70 11.36 4.30
C TRP A 18 2.40 10.59 4.57
N ASN A 19 1.95 9.76 3.64
CA ASN A 19 0.81 8.88 3.84
C ASN A 19 1.05 7.90 5.01
N THR A 20 2.22 7.25 5.06
CA THR A 20 2.60 6.38 6.18
C THR A 20 2.65 7.12 7.50
N LEU A 21 3.28 8.31 7.52
CA LEU A 21 3.42 9.11 8.72
C LEU A 21 2.06 9.53 9.27
N THR A 22 1.22 10.12 8.44
CA THR A 22 -0.11 10.59 8.84
C THR A 22 -1.05 9.42 9.16
N GLY A 23 -0.96 8.31 8.43
CA GLY A 23 -1.72 7.10 8.73
C GLY A 23 -1.38 6.51 10.10
N ARG A 24 -0.09 6.42 10.43
CA ARG A 24 0.35 5.89 11.72
C ARG A 24 0.03 6.84 12.88
N TYR A 25 0.38 8.12 12.75
CA TYR A 25 0.36 9.04 13.90
C TYR A 25 -0.93 9.84 14.05
N ILE A 26 -1.65 10.12 12.96
CA ILE A 26 -2.90 10.89 12.97
C ILE A 26 -4.11 9.94 12.94
N ALA A 27 -4.20 9.07 11.92
CA ALA A 27 -5.34 8.15 11.79
C ALA A 27 -5.27 6.92 12.72
N LYS A 28 -4.14 6.72 13.40
CA LYS A 28 -3.91 5.62 14.36
C LYS A 28 -4.19 4.24 13.75
N PHE A 29 -3.67 3.97 12.56
CA PHE A 29 -3.62 2.60 12.04
C PHE A 29 -2.64 1.77 12.87
N ASP A 30 -3.03 0.53 13.19
CA ASP A 30 -2.23 -0.39 14.00
C ASP A 30 -1.00 -0.88 13.21
N LYS A 31 -1.17 -1.07 11.90
CA LYS A 31 -0.11 -1.50 10.98
C LYS A 31 -0.16 -0.69 9.69
N VAL A 32 1.02 -0.38 9.15
CA VAL A 32 1.15 0.28 7.85
C VAL A 32 2.11 -0.53 6.99
N TYR A 33 1.65 -0.94 5.81
CA TYR A 33 2.48 -1.52 4.75
C TYR A 33 2.79 -0.44 3.72
N GLU A 34 4.07 -0.09 3.63
CA GLU A 34 4.59 0.96 2.76
C GLU A 34 5.37 0.33 1.60
N TYR A 35 4.66 -0.11 0.55
CA TYR A 35 5.25 -0.91 -0.53
C TYR A 35 5.88 -0.08 -1.65
N THR A 36 6.87 -0.67 -2.33
CA THR A 36 7.57 -0.22 -3.53
C THR A 36 7.52 -1.30 -4.62
N PRO A 37 7.90 -0.98 -5.87
CA PRO A 37 8.15 -2.00 -6.88
C PRO A 37 9.12 -3.12 -6.43
N ASN A 38 10.08 -2.80 -5.55
CA ASN A 38 11.09 -3.76 -5.08
C ASN A 38 10.53 -4.79 -4.08
N ASP A 39 9.32 -4.56 -3.55
CA ASP A 39 8.66 -5.48 -2.63
C ASP A 39 7.83 -6.57 -3.35
N ILE A 40 7.78 -6.52 -4.69
CA ILE A 40 7.20 -7.57 -5.51
C ILE A 40 8.17 -8.75 -5.55
N ASP A 41 7.68 -9.94 -5.17
CA ASP A 41 8.51 -11.14 -5.16
C ASP A 41 9.07 -11.42 -6.56
N GLN A 42 10.35 -11.80 -6.63
CA GLN A 42 11.07 -11.94 -7.90
C GLN A 42 10.42 -12.96 -8.85
N SER A 43 9.83 -14.04 -8.32
CA SER A 43 9.11 -15.04 -9.11
C SER A 43 7.86 -14.44 -9.77
N PHE A 44 7.07 -13.65 -9.04
CA PHE A 44 5.90 -12.95 -9.57
C PHE A 44 6.32 -11.88 -10.59
N ALA A 45 7.38 -11.13 -10.29
CA ALA A 45 7.91 -10.11 -11.19
C ALA A 45 8.38 -10.69 -12.53
N LYS A 46 9.04 -11.85 -12.50
CA LYS A 46 9.46 -12.58 -13.71
C LYS A 46 8.27 -13.11 -14.50
N LEU A 47 7.30 -13.73 -13.81
CA LEU A 47 6.11 -14.31 -14.45
C LEU A 47 5.24 -13.26 -15.15
N HIS A 48 5.12 -12.06 -14.55
CA HIS A 48 4.29 -10.97 -15.06
C HIS A 48 5.10 -9.79 -15.60
N HIS A 49 6.33 -10.04 -16.06
CA HIS A 49 7.26 -9.03 -16.54
C HIS A 49 6.64 -8.13 -17.61
N ASP A 50 5.90 -8.71 -18.56
CA ASP A 50 5.33 -7.97 -19.69
C ASP A 50 4.28 -6.93 -19.25
N ILE A 51 3.61 -7.18 -18.13
CA ILE A 51 2.66 -6.25 -17.51
C ILE A 51 3.40 -5.25 -16.64
N LEU A 52 4.30 -5.71 -15.76
CA LEU A 52 4.99 -4.87 -14.78
C LEU A 52 6.01 -3.90 -15.40
N SER A 53 6.52 -4.21 -16.60
CA SER A 53 7.42 -3.33 -17.36
C SER A 53 6.69 -2.15 -18.05
N GLN A 54 5.36 -2.15 -18.10
CA GLN A 54 4.60 -1.05 -18.69
C GLN A 54 4.67 0.21 -17.83
N LYS A 55 5.10 1.34 -18.42
CA LYS A 55 5.16 2.63 -17.71
C LYS A 55 3.81 3.07 -17.14
N ARG A 56 2.72 2.83 -17.89
CA ARG A 56 1.37 3.25 -17.49
C ARG A 56 0.96 2.52 -16.21
N GLY A 57 0.56 3.28 -15.19
CA GLY A 57 0.14 2.74 -13.90
C GLY A 57 1.23 1.98 -13.16
N ASN A 58 2.50 2.19 -13.53
CA ASN A 58 3.66 1.48 -13.02
C ASN A 58 3.47 -0.05 -13.04
N GLY A 59 3.14 -0.58 -14.22
CA GLY A 59 2.83 -1.98 -14.41
C GLY A 59 1.33 -2.28 -14.54
N LEU A 60 0.58 -1.40 -15.23
CA LEU A 60 -0.89 -1.48 -15.41
C LEU A 60 -1.65 -1.77 -14.10
N TRP A 61 -1.15 -1.21 -12.99
CA TRP A 61 -1.69 -1.41 -11.64
C TRP A 61 -1.71 -2.85 -11.12
N LEU A 62 -1.02 -3.81 -11.75
CA LEU A 62 -0.98 -5.21 -11.31
C LEU A 62 -0.45 -5.37 -9.87
N TRP A 63 0.45 -4.48 -9.46
CA TRP A 63 0.94 -4.42 -8.07
C TRP A 63 -0.18 -4.23 -7.05
N LYS A 64 -1.28 -3.55 -7.40
CA LYS A 64 -2.37 -3.22 -6.48
C LYS A 64 -3.12 -4.48 -5.99
N PRO A 65 -3.70 -5.32 -6.85
CA PRO A 65 -4.29 -6.59 -6.41
C PRO A 65 -3.24 -7.54 -5.80
N TYR A 66 -1.99 -7.53 -6.29
CA TYR A 66 -0.90 -8.34 -5.71
C TYR A 66 -0.66 -8.03 -4.22
N PHE A 67 -0.42 -6.76 -3.87
CA PHE A 67 -0.14 -6.37 -2.49
C PHE A 67 -1.37 -6.47 -1.60
N ILE A 68 -2.56 -6.11 -2.10
CA ILE A 68 -3.81 -6.26 -1.34
C ILE A 68 -4.04 -7.73 -0.98
N ASN A 69 -3.88 -8.65 -1.94
CA ASN A 69 -4.03 -10.09 -1.68
C ASN A 69 -2.94 -10.63 -0.73
N LYS A 70 -1.69 -10.15 -0.86
CA LYS A 70 -0.58 -10.51 0.04
C LYS A 70 -0.83 -10.09 1.49
N VAL A 71 -1.52 -8.98 1.72
CA VAL A 71 -1.94 -8.55 3.06
C VAL A 71 -3.18 -9.33 3.52
N LEU A 72 -4.20 -9.45 2.67
CA LEU A 72 -5.44 -10.15 2.98
C LEU A 72 -5.20 -11.60 3.43
N SER A 73 -4.34 -12.33 2.73
CA SER A 73 -3.94 -13.72 3.07
C SER A 73 -3.21 -13.87 4.41
N LYS A 74 -2.72 -12.76 4.99
CA LYS A 74 -2.03 -12.74 6.29
C LYS A 74 -2.87 -12.09 7.38
N SER A 75 -4.06 -11.59 7.04
CA SER A 75 -4.98 -10.95 7.96
C SER A 75 -5.87 -11.96 8.65
N SER A 76 -6.31 -11.63 9.86
CA SER A 76 -7.27 -12.42 10.63
C SER A 76 -8.69 -11.91 10.38
N ASP A 77 -9.68 -12.75 10.67
CA ASP A 77 -11.07 -12.30 10.68
C ASP A 77 -11.25 -11.12 11.65
N GLY A 78 -12.05 -10.13 11.24
CA GLY A 78 -12.20 -8.85 11.95
C GLY A 78 -11.08 -7.81 11.73
N ASP A 79 -10.03 -8.10 10.94
CA ASP A 79 -9.10 -7.08 10.49
C ASP A 79 -9.74 -6.15 9.45
N ILE A 80 -9.49 -4.84 9.58
CA ILE A 80 -9.89 -3.82 8.62
C ILE A 80 -8.68 -3.47 7.76
N ILE A 81 -8.76 -3.78 6.46
CA ILE A 81 -7.73 -3.42 5.49
C ILE A 81 -8.16 -2.17 4.73
N PHE A 82 -7.32 -1.14 4.78
CA PHE A 82 -7.53 0.14 4.11
C PHE A 82 -6.40 0.38 3.10
N TYR A 83 -6.72 0.36 1.81
CA TYR A 83 -5.79 0.82 0.78
C TYR A 83 -5.94 2.34 0.59
N CYS A 84 -4.82 3.05 0.53
CA CYS A 84 -4.79 4.48 0.28
C CYS A 84 -3.74 4.82 -0.78
N ASP A 85 -4.11 5.62 -1.79
CA ASP A 85 -3.14 6.11 -2.76
C ASP A 85 -2.10 7.00 -2.06
N SER A 86 -0.83 6.88 -2.46
CA SER A 86 0.29 7.54 -1.78
C SER A 86 0.21 9.07 -1.81
N GLY A 87 -0.54 9.66 -2.74
CA GLY A 87 -0.79 11.11 -2.81
C GLY A 87 -1.71 11.66 -1.71
N SER A 88 -2.39 10.80 -0.95
CA SER A 88 -3.30 11.22 0.12
C SER A 88 -2.60 11.28 1.49
N PHE A 89 -3.14 12.08 2.40
CA PHE A 89 -2.69 12.16 3.79
C PHE A 89 -3.88 12.26 4.73
N PHE A 90 -3.71 11.78 5.96
CA PHE A 90 -4.76 11.76 6.97
C PHE A 90 -4.70 13.02 7.83
N ILE A 91 -5.83 13.72 7.99
CA ILE A 91 -5.91 14.99 8.73
C ILE A 91 -6.67 14.89 10.07
N GLY A 92 -7.27 13.73 10.36
CA GLY A 92 -7.97 13.48 11.61
C GLY A 92 -7.98 11.99 11.95
N GLY A 93 -7.89 11.68 13.23
CA GLY A 93 -8.28 10.36 13.75
C GLY A 93 -9.78 10.38 14.00
N GLY A 94 -10.49 9.31 13.62
CA GLY A 94 -11.89 9.15 14.00
C GLY A 94 -12.00 9.09 15.52
N GLY A 95 -12.19 10.25 16.15
CA GLY A 95 -12.49 10.40 17.56
C GLY A 95 -13.94 10.01 17.78
N GLY A 96 -14.18 8.71 17.92
CA GLY A 96 -15.37 8.18 18.56
C GLY A 96 -14.96 7.73 19.96
N GLY A 97 -15.11 8.63 20.93
CA GLY A 97 -14.82 8.45 22.35
C GLY A 97 -15.14 9.73 23.09
#